data_AF-A0A380DZ09-F1
#
_entry.id   AF-A0A380DZ09-F1
#
_cell.length_a   1.000
_cell.length_b   1.000
_cell.length_c   1.000
_cell.angle_alpha   90.00
_cell.angle_beta   90.00
_cell.angle_gamma   90.00
#
_symmetry.space_group_name_H-M   'P 1'
#
loop_
_entity.id
_entity.type
_entity.pdbx_description
1 polymer ?
#
loop_
_entity_poly.entity_id
_entity_poly.type
_entity_poly.pdbx_seq_one_letter_code
_entity_poly.pdbx_strand_id
1 'polypeptide(L)'
;MVDFPALVKEGAFAFTDDGVGVQTASMMYEGMIEAAKVNKAIVAHCEDNSLIYGGAMHEGKRSKELGIPGIPNICESVQIARDVLLAEAAGCHYHVCHVSTKESVRVIRDAKRAGIHVTAEVTPHHLLLTEDDIPGNNAIYKMNPPLRSTEDREALLEGLLDGTIDCIATDHAPHARDEKAQPMEKAPFGMLVVKQHSHYYIRIL
;
A
#
# COMPACT_ATOMS: atom_id res chain seq x y z
N MET A 1 -5.86 12.66 -16.21
CA MET A 1 -6.87 11.62 -16.50
C MET A 1 -6.55 11.01 -17.85
N VAL A 2 -6.67 9.68 -17.98
CA VAL A 2 -6.39 8.92 -19.22
C VAL A 2 -7.70 8.58 -19.96
N ASP A 3 -7.62 8.00 -21.15
CA ASP A 3 -8.79 7.46 -21.88
C ASP A 3 -9.08 6.02 -21.41
N PHE A 4 -10.01 5.87 -20.46
CA PHE A 4 -10.36 4.60 -19.83
C PHE A 4 -10.89 3.57 -20.86
N PRO A 5 -11.90 3.88 -21.70
CA PRO A 5 -12.38 2.93 -22.70
C PRO A 5 -11.33 2.49 -23.71
N ALA A 6 -10.45 3.39 -24.16
CA ALA A 6 -9.38 3.02 -25.09
C ALA A 6 -8.40 2.03 -24.45
N LEU A 7 -7.97 2.28 -23.21
CA LEU A 7 -7.04 1.39 -22.52
C LEU A 7 -7.65 0.02 -22.19
N VAL A 8 -8.96 -0.03 -21.88
CA VAL A 8 -9.66 -1.32 -21.71
C VAL A 8 -9.64 -2.14 -22.99
N LYS A 9 -9.81 -1.51 -24.17
CA LYS A 9 -9.72 -2.22 -25.46
C LYS A 9 -8.33 -2.79 -25.73
N GLU A 10 -7.28 -2.11 -25.24
CA GLU A 10 -5.90 -2.57 -25.32
C GLU A 10 -5.52 -3.60 -24.22
N GLY A 11 -6.48 -4.01 -23.39
CA GLY A 11 -6.28 -5.08 -22.39
C GLY A 11 -5.87 -4.60 -21.00
N ALA A 12 -6.11 -3.33 -20.64
CA ALA A 12 -5.86 -2.85 -19.29
C ALA A 12 -6.60 -3.71 -18.24
N PHE A 13 -5.83 -4.22 -17.26
CA PHE A 13 -6.37 -5.03 -16.17
C PHE A 13 -7.20 -4.18 -15.21
N ALA A 14 -6.62 -3.09 -14.72
CA ALA A 14 -7.20 -2.09 -13.83
C ALA A 14 -6.53 -0.72 -14.08
N PHE A 15 -6.92 0.31 -13.33
CA PHE A 15 -6.30 1.64 -13.38
C PHE A 15 -5.65 1.95 -12.04
N THR A 16 -4.41 2.41 -12.06
CA THR A 16 -3.61 2.61 -10.86
C THR A 16 -2.78 3.89 -10.91
N ASP A 17 -2.50 4.43 -9.72
CA ASP A 17 -1.58 5.54 -9.44
C ASP A 17 -0.29 5.07 -8.75
N ASP A 18 -0.01 3.77 -8.79
CA ASP A 18 1.11 3.16 -8.07
C ASP A 18 2.44 3.93 -8.30
N GLY A 19 3.11 4.23 -7.19
CA GLY A 19 4.28 5.09 -7.11
C GLY A 19 4.03 6.48 -6.50
N VAL A 20 2.88 7.13 -6.76
CA VAL A 20 2.49 8.40 -6.12
C VAL A 20 0.96 8.52 -6.08
N GLY A 21 0.37 8.59 -4.87
CA GLY A 21 -1.08 8.66 -4.71
C GLY A 21 -1.74 9.85 -5.42
N VAL A 22 -3.01 9.70 -5.85
CA VAL A 22 -3.82 10.83 -6.35
C VAL A 22 -4.18 11.76 -5.19
N GLN A 23 -3.65 12.99 -5.25
CA GLN A 23 -3.69 13.92 -4.11
C GLN A 23 -5.02 14.68 -3.97
N THR A 24 -5.69 15.02 -5.07
CA THR A 24 -6.97 15.73 -5.01
C THR A 24 -8.15 14.77 -5.03
N ALA A 25 -9.07 14.92 -4.07
CA ALA A 25 -10.26 14.08 -3.97
C ALA A 25 -11.13 14.13 -5.25
N SER A 26 -11.20 15.28 -5.93
CA SER A 26 -11.95 15.42 -7.17
C SER A 26 -11.38 14.56 -8.30
N MET A 27 -10.06 14.52 -8.48
CA MET A 27 -9.42 13.69 -9.51
C MET A 27 -9.64 12.20 -9.25
N MET A 28 -9.54 11.78 -7.98
CA MET A 28 -9.82 10.39 -7.59
C MET A 28 -11.28 10.03 -7.88
N TYR A 29 -12.22 10.89 -7.48
CA TYR A 29 -13.65 10.70 -7.70
C TYR A 29 -14.01 10.63 -9.20
N GLU A 30 -13.50 11.56 -10.01
CA GLU A 30 -13.68 11.55 -11.46
C GLU A 30 -13.10 10.27 -12.09
N GLY A 31 -11.92 9.83 -11.65
CA GLY A 31 -11.31 8.57 -12.07
C GLY A 31 -12.17 7.35 -11.71
N MET A 32 -12.73 7.30 -10.51
CA MET A 32 -13.64 6.24 -10.06
C MET A 32 -14.93 6.21 -10.87
N ILE A 33 -15.50 7.36 -11.25
CA ILE A 33 -16.65 7.44 -12.16
C ILE A 33 -16.31 6.81 -13.51
N GLU A 34 -15.16 7.13 -14.11
CA GLU A 34 -14.76 6.57 -15.40
C GLU A 34 -14.47 5.07 -15.30
N ALA A 35 -13.82 4.62 -14.23
CA ALA A 35 -13.56 3.20 -13.98
C ALA A 35 -14.86 2.38 -13.82
N ALA A 36 -15.84 2.92 -13.10
CA ALA A 36 -17.14 2.29 -12.94
C ALA A 36 -17.87 2.11 -14.28
N LYS A 37 -17.84 3.12 -15.17
CA LYS A 37 -18.44 3.03 -16.53
C LYS A 37 -17.87 1.90 -17.38
N VAL A 38 -16.61 1.54 -17.18
CA VAL A 38 -15.93 0.46 -17.93
C VAL A 38 -15.82 -0.84 -17.12
N ASN A 39 -16.46 -0.91 -15.95
CA ASN A 39 -16.46 -2.06 -15.05
C ASN A 39 -15.03 -2.54 -14.70
N LYS A 40 -14.17 -1.60 -14.33
CA LYS A 40 -12.80 -1.85 -13.89
C LYS A 40 -12.56 -1.26 -12.50
N ALA A 41 -11.58 -1.83 -11.81
CA ALA A 41 -11.14 -1.34 -10.51
C ALA A 41 -10.25 -0.10 -10.63
N ILE A 42 -10.36 0.79 -9.65
CA ILE A 42 -9.28 1.68 -9.25
C ILE A 42 -8.44 0.96 -8.19
N VAL A 43 -7.14 0.88 -8.41
CA VAL A 43 -6.16 0.27 -7.50
C VAL A 43 -5.22 1.39 -7.03
N ALA A 44 -5.12 1.64 -5.73
CA ALA A 44 -4.42 2.83 -5.24
C ALA A 44 -3.27 2.52 -4.29
N HIS A 45 -2.13 3.15 -4.57
CA HIS A 45 -1.08 3.37 -3.58
C HIS A 45 -1.50 4.53 -2.67
N CYS A 46 -1.81 4.21 -1.41
CA CYS A 46 -2.36 5.19 -0.48
C CYS A 46 -1.26 5.94 0.27
N GLU A 47 -1.01 7.20 -0.13
CA GLU A 47 0.02 8.06 0.43
C GLU A 47 -0.37 9.54 0.30
N ASP A 48 -0.63 10.19 1.43
CA ASP A 48 -0.80 11.65 1.48
C ASP A 48 0.57 12.33 1.48
N ASN A 49 0.88 13.05 0.40
CA ASN A 49 2.20 13.66 0.20
C ASN A 49 2.57 14.66 1.30
N SER A 50 1.59 15.29 1.95
CA SER A 50 1.84 16.25 3.04
C SER A 50 2.25 15.57 4.35
N LEU A 51 1.99 14.27 4.48
CA LEU A 51 2.26 13.45 5.67
C LEU A 51 3.49 12.56 5.52
N ILE A 52 4.17 12.56 4.37
CA ILE A 52 5.42 11.79 4.17
C ILE A 52 6.53 12.32 5.09
N TYR A 53 6.60 13.64 5.30
CA TYR A 53 7.62 14.32 6.11
C TYR A 53 9.09 13.97 5.77
N GLY A 54 9.34 13.56 4.52
CA GLY A 54 10.67 13.09 4.09
C GLY A 54 11.11 11.80 4.78
N GLY A 55 10.16 11.03 5.33
CA GLY A 55 10.41 9.77 6.03
C GLY A 55 11.01 8.70 5.11
N ALA A 56 11.84 7.84 5.68
CA ALA A 56 12.47 6.72 4.99
C ALA A 56 12.14 5.35 5.62
N MET A 57 11.41 5.35 6.74
CA MET A 57 10.95 4.17 7.46
C MET A 57 9.71 4.53 8.30
N HIS A 58 9.18 3.61 9.10
CA HIS A 58 8.05 3.89 10.00
C HIS A 58 8.38 4.96 11.05
N GLU A 59 7.47 5.90 11.30
CA GLU A 59 7.56 6.78 12.47
C GLU A 59 7.17 6.02 13.76
N GLY A 60 8.17 5.41 14.39
CA GLY A 60 7.98 4.56 15.57
C GLY A 60 9.12 4.66 16.57
N LYS A 61 9.33 3.58 17.31
CA LYS A 61 10.44 3.45 18.25
C LYS A 61 11.77 3.39 17.50
N ARG A 62 11.83 2.61 16.42
CA ARG A 62 13.07 2.30 15.72
C ARG A 62 13.63 3.50 14.96
N SER A 63 12.79 4.33 14.35
CA SER A 63 13.23 5.55 13.68
C SER A 63 13.90 6.54 14.64
N LYS A 64 13.37 6.66 15.86
CA LYS A 64 13.97 7.48 16.93
C LYS A 64 15.33 6.93 17.38
N GLU A 65 15.45 5.62 17.53
CA GLU A 65 16.72 4.96 17.90
C GLU A 65 17.81 5.13 16.84
N LEU A 66 17.43 5.06 15.56
CA LEU A 66 18.36 5.15 14.43
C LEU A 66 18.60 6.59 13.95
N GLY A 67 17.82 7.56 14.42
CA GLY A 67 17.90 8.95 13.97
C GLY A 67 17.47 9.14 12.51
N ILE A 68 16.59 8.28 12.00
CA ILE A 68 16.12 8.30 10.60
C ILE A 68 14.70 8.90 10.58
N PRO A 69 14.37 9.82 9.66
CA PRO A 69 13.02 10.37 9.52
C PRO A 69 11.96 9.28 9.29
N GLY A 70 10.82 9.40 9.96
CA GLY A 70 9.72 8.43 9.91
C GLY A 70 8.51 8.88 9.09
N ILE A 71 7.76 7.92 8.57
CA ILE A 71 6.46 8.09 7.91
C ILE A 71 5.36 7.63 8.89
N PRO A 72 4.45 8.51 9.31
CA PRO A 72 3.38 8.16 10.24
C PRO A 72 2.33 7.26 9.58
N ASN A 73 1.58 6.50 10.39
CA ASN A 73 0.50 5.63 9.90
C ASN A 73 -0.59 6.41 9.16
N ILE A 74 -0.86 7.63 9.62
CA ILE A 74 -1.86 8.52 9.00
C ILE A 74 -1.51 8.88 7.56
N CYS A 75 -0.26 8.76 7.13
CA CYS A 75 0.12 8.97 5.72
C CYS A 75 -0.64 8.02 4.79
N GLU A 76 -0.87 6.77 5.23
CA GLU A 76 -1.61 5.76 4.47
C GLU A 76 -3.12 5.83 4.77
N SER A 77 -3.49 5.79 6.05
CA SER A 77 -4.88 5.50 6.43
C SER A 77 -5.87 6.60 6.03
N VAL A 78 -5.43 7.86 5.94
CA VAL A 78 -6.33 8.98 5.59
C VAL A 78 -6.76 8.95 4.14
N GLN A 79 -5.87 8.48 3.23
CA GLN A 79 -6.22 8.34 1.82
C GLN A 79 -7.21 7.18 1.63
N ILE A 80 -7.02 6.05 2.33
CA ILE A 80 -8.00 4.95 2.33
C ILE A 80 -9.35 5.44 2.85
N ALA A 81 -9.37 6.17 3.96
CA ALA A 81 -10.60 6.71 4.55
C ALA A 81 -11.34 7.68 3.61
N ARG A 82 -10.60 8.49 2.84
CA ARG A 82 -11.16 9.32 1.77
C ARG A 82 -11.74 8.45 0.66
N ASP A 83 -10.95 7.52 0.15
CA ASP A 83 -11.23 6.82 -1.10
C ASP A 83 -12.39 5.83 -0.99
N VAL A 84 -12.60 5.20 0.18
CA VAL A 84 -13.78 4.34 0.36
C VAL A 84 -15.10 5.11 0.21
N LEU A 85 -15.16 6.37 0.65
CA LEU A 85 -16.34 7.22 0.48
C LEU A 85 -16.50 7.70 -0.97
N LEU A 86 -15.40 7.96 -1.66
CA LEU A 86 -15.43 8.31 -3.09
C LEU A 86 -15.87 7.11 -3.94
N ALA A 87 -15.40 5.91 -3.60
CA ALA A 87 -15.77 4.67 -4.27
C ALA A 87 -17.24 4.34 -4.07
N GLU A 88 -17.77 4.53 -2.85
CA GLU A 88 -19.19 4.43 -2.54
C GLU A 88 -20.02 5.38 -3.42
N ALA A 89 -19.65 6.66 -3.46
CA ALA A 89 -20.36 7.66 -4.25
C ALA A 89 -20.31 7.39 -5.77
N ALA A 90 -19.19 6.85 -6.26
CA ALA A 90 -19.00 6.53 -7.68
C ALA A 90 -19.58 5.17 -8.09
N GLY A 91 -19.91 4.29 -7.13
CA GLY A 91 -20.27 2.89 -7.41
C GLY A 91 -19.11 2.10 -8.04
N CYS A 92 -17.87 2.41 -7.68
CA CYS A 92 -16.67 1.84 -8.26
C CYS A 92 -16.12 0.69 -7.40
N HIS A 93 -15.46 -0.30 -8.03
CA HIS A 93 -14.61 -1.24 -7.31
C HIS A 93 -13.28 -0.55 -6.95
N TYR A 94 -12.99 -0.43 -5.66
CA TYR A 94 -11.75 0.14 -5.15
C TYR A 94 -10.86 -0.94 -4.53
N HIS A 95 -9.56 -0.92 -4.84
CA HIS A 95 -8.58 -1.84 -4.28
C HIS A 95 -7.43 -1.08 -3.61
N VAL A 96 -7.13 -1.44 -2.36
CA VAL A 96 -6.05 -0.84 -1.57
C VAL A 96 -4.78 -1.68 -1.70
N CYS A 97 -3.71 -1.11 -2.25
CA CYS A 97 -2.41 -1.76 -2.35
C CYS A 97 -1.76 -1.96 -0.97
N HIS A 98 -1.02 -3.07 -0.83
CA HIS A 98 -0.04 -3.36 0.22
C HIS A 98 -0.29 -2.71 1.59
N VAL A 99 -1.44 -2.98 2.22
CA VAL A 99 -1.86 -2.38 3.50
C VAL A 99 -0.80 -2.61 4.59
N SER A 100 -0.51 -1.58 5.40
CA SER A 100 0.54 -1.68 6.42
C SER A 100 0.16 -1.19 7.82
N THR A 101 -1.00 -0.55 8.02
CA THR A 101 -1.39 0.00 9.35
C THR A 101 -2.64 -0.66 9.93
N LYS A 102 -2.72 -0.75 11.26
CA LYS A 102 -3.95 -1.18 11.96
C LYS A 102 -5.15 -0.25 11.70
N GLU A 103 -4.91 1.05 11.52
CA GLU A 103 -5.94 2.01 11.19
C GLU A 103 -6.53 1.76 9.79
N SER A 104 -5.67 1.44 8.81
CA SER A 104 -6.06 1.09 7.45
C SER A 104 -6.94 -0.16 7.44
N VAL A 105 -6.54 -1.21 8.17
CA VAL A 105 -7.36 -2.43 8.31
C VAL A 105 -8.72 -2.11 8.92
N ARG A 106 -8.77 -1.27 9.97
CA ARG A 106 -10.05 -0.83 10.56
C ARG A 106 -10.94 -0.13 9.54
N VAL A 107 -10.40 0.83 8.79
CA VAL A 107 -11.17 1.58 7.78
C VAL A 107 -11.73 0.64 6.71
N ILE A 108 -10.93 -0.29 6.20
CA ILE A 108 -11.37 -1.26 5.18
C ILE A 108 -12.47 -2.16 5.75
N ARG A 109 -12.32 -2.65 7.00
CA ARG A 109 -13.33 -3.48 7.67
C ARG A 109 -14.66 -2.73 7.81
N ASP A 110 -14.60 -1.46 8.18
CA ASP A 110 -15.77 -0.60 8.35
C ASP A 110 -16.45 -0.31 7.01
N ALA A 111 -15.68 -0.07 5.96
CA ALA A 111 -16.19 0.13 4.59
C ALA A 111 -16.85 -1.14 4.03
N LYS A 112 -16.23 -2.31 4.20
CA LYS A 112 -16.83 -3.60 3.83
C LYS A 112 -18.16 -3.83 4.56
N ARG A 113 -18.21 -3.52 5.87
CA ARG A 113 -19.44 -3.63 6.68
C ARG A 113 -20.55 -2.69 6.20
N ALA A 114 -20.19 -1.52 5.67
CA ALA A 114 -21.13 -0.59 5.05
C ALA A 114 -21.61 -1.04 3.65
N GLY A 115 -21.06 -2.13 3.09
CA GLY A 115 -21.41 -2.63 1.76
C GLY A 115 -20.67 -1.92 0.62
N ILE A 116 -19.63 -1.14 0.94
CA ILE A 116 -18.77 -0.49 -0.07
C ILE A 116 -17.94 -1.58 -0.76
N HIS A 117 -17.85 -1.51 -2.10
CA HIS A 117 -17.08 -2.48 -2.90
C HIS A 117 -15.57 -2.16 -2.84
N VAL A 118 -14.98 -2.43 -1.67
CA VAL A 118 -13.55 -2.30 -1.42
C VAL A 118 -12.90 -3.66 -1.20
N THR A 119 -11.75 -3.88 -1.83
CA THR A 119 -10.85 -4.99 -1.53
C THR A 119 -9.45 -4.47 -1.18
N ALA A 120 -8.61 -5.32 -0.60
CA ALA A 120 -7.27 -4.95 -0.17
C ALA A 120 -6.31 -6.12 -0.25
N GLU A 121 -5.02 -5.80 -0.39
CA GLU A 121 -3.93 -6.77 -0.36
C GLU A 121 -2.92 -6.45 0.75
N VAL A 122 -2.13 -7.45 1.14
CA VAL A 122 -0.99 -7.30 2.06
C VAL A 122 0.23 -8.01 1.48
N THR A 123 1.43 -7.54 1.81
CA THR A 123 2.66 -8.17 1.31
C THR A 123 3.24 -9.21 2.27
N PRO A 124 4.01 -10.19 1.78
CA PRO A 124 4.69 -11.14 2.65
C PRO A 124 5.61 -10.48 3.66
N HIS A 125 6.33 -9.41 3.28
CA HIS A 125 7.24 -8.72 4.20
C HIS A 125 6.50 -7.97 5.31
N HIS A 126 5.31 -7.42 5.05
CA HIS A 126 4.47 -6.82 6.09
C HIS A 126 3.81 -7.85 7.01
N LEU A 127 3.57 -9.08 6.55
CA LEU A 127 3.06 -10.17 7.40
C LEU A 127 4.14 -10.76 8.31
N LEU A 128 5.42 -10.68 7.90
CA LEU A 128 6.53 -11.36 8.58
C LEU A 128 7.36 -10.43 9.46
N LEU A 129 7.60 -9.20 9.01
CA LEU A 129 8.58 -8.29 9.60
C LEU A 129 7.92 -7.03 10.18
N THR A 130 8.64 -6.40 11.11
CA THR A 130 8.25 -5.17 11.81
C THR A 130 9.43 -4.20 11.86
N GLU A 131 9.22 -3.02 12.44
CA GLU A 131 10.29 -2.05 12.69
C GLU A 131 11.42 -2.62 13.57
N ASP A 132 11.13 -3.57 14.45
CA ASP A 132 12.10 -4.18 15.36
C ASP A 132 13.09 -5.11 14.64
N ASP A 133 12.76 -5.58 13.44
CA ASP A 133 13.62 -6.45 12.61
C ASP A 133 14.69 -5.65 11.85
N ILE A 134 14.61 -4.31 11.84
CA ILE A 134 15.53 -3.44 11.11
C ILE A 134 16.85 -3.33 11.89
N PRO A 135 17.97 -3.89 11.40
CA PRO A 135 19.21 -3.99 12.19
C PRO A 135 19.94 -2.65 12.35
N GLY A 136 19.64 -1.65 11.50
CA GLY A 136 20.27 -0.35 11.50
C GLY A 136 19.86 0.48 10.27
N ASN A 137 20.63 1.53 9.96
CA ASN A 137 20.44 2.28 8.72
C ASN A 137 20.87 1.42 7.50
N ASN A 138 19.93 0.58 7.03
CA ASN A 138 20.15 -0.39 5.98
C ASN A 138 18.99 -0.36 4.98
N ALA A 139 19.23 0.23 3.80
CA ALA A 139 18.22 0.41 2.78
C ALA A 139 17.60 -0.89 2.24
N ILE A 140 18.16 -2.07 2.51
CA ILE A 140 17.50 -3.35 2.19
C ILE A 140 16.13 -3.46 2.88
N TYR A 141 15.96 -2.83 4.05
CA TYR A 141 14.69 -2.77 4.79
C TYR A 141 13.83 -1.55 4.43
N LYS A 142 14.24 -0.74 3.44
CA LYS A 142 13.48 0.43 2.97
C LYS A 142 12.57 0.05 1.81
N MET A 143 11.26 -0.01 2.08
CA MET A 143 10.16 -0.16 1.11
C MET A 143 9.00 0.79 1.49
N ASN A 144 8.03 0.97 0.58
CA ASN A 144 6.90 1.86 0.78
C ASN A 144 5.59 1.11 0.52
N PRO A 145 4.71 0.91 1.52
CA PRO A 145 4.82 1.41 2.90
C PRO A 145 5.95 0.75 3.70
N PRO A 146 6.43 1.38 4.78
CA PRO A 146 7.52 0.84 5.60
C PRO A 146 7.04 -0.29 6.52
N LEU A 147 7.97 -1.15 6.96
CA LEU A 147 7.74 -2.07 8.07
C LEU A 147 7.40 -1.28 9.35
N ARG A 148 6.19 -1.51 9.89
CA ARG A 148 5.63 -0.76 11.02
C ARG A 148 5.75 -1.50 12.35
N SER A 149 5.03 -1.02 13.36
CA SER A 149 4.99 -1.61 14.70
C SER A 149 4.49 -3.07 14.71
N THR A 150 4.73 -3.76 15.82
CA THR A 150 4.19 -5.11 16.04
C THR A 150 2.66 -5.10 16.03
N GLU A 151 2.04 -4.08 16.59
CA GLU A 151 0.58 -3.90 16.63
C GLU A 151 -0.01 -3.75 15.22
N ASP A 152 0.71 -3.06 14.33
CA ASP A 152 0.30 -2.94 12.93
C ASP A 152 0.36 -4.31 12.24
N ARG A 153 1.47 -5.07 12.38
CA ARG A 153 1.57 -6.43 11.81
C ARG A 153 0.48 -7.37 12.34
N GLU A 154 0.19 -7.34 13.64
CA GLU A 154 -0.86 -8.16 14.23
C GLU A 154 -2.23 -7.85 13.64
N ALA A 155 -2.54 -6.57 13.40
CA ALA A 155 -3.78 -6.17 12.73
C ALA A 155 -3.83 -6.62 11.27
N LEU A 156 -2.71 -6.66 10.56
CA LEU A 156 -2.65 -7.21 9.19
C LEU A 156 -2.94 -8.72 9.18
N LEU A 157 -2.37 -9.47 10.12
CA LEU A 157 -2.63 -10.90 10.27
C LEU A 157 -4.10 -11.16 10.62
N GLU A 158 -4.66 -10.41 11.56
CA GLU A 158 -6.08 -10.48 11.90
C GLU A 158 -6.96 -10.14 10.69
N GLY A 159 -6.65 -9.04 9.99
CA GLY A 159 -7.38 -8.60 8.81
C GLY A 159 -7.34 -9.60 7.65
N LEU A 160 -6.22 -10.31 7.47
CA LEU A 160 -6.13 -11.39 6.49
C LEU A 160 -6.97 -12.60 6.91
N LEU A 161 -6.97 -12.95 8.19
CA LEU A 161 -7.71 -14.11 8.71
C LEU A 161 -9.23 -13.89 8.74
N ASP A 162 -9.68 -12.67 9.01
CA ASP A 162 -11.10 -12.32 9.09
C ASP A 162 -11.73 -11.92 7.73
N GLY A 163 -10.93 -11.84 6.67
CA GLY A 163 -11.37 -11.49 5.31
C GLY A 163 -11.47 -9.99 5.04
N THR A 164 -11.00 -9.14 5.95
CA THR A 164 -10.84 -7.70 5.70
C THR A 164 -9.83 -7.44 4.59
N ILE A 165 -8.70 -8.17 4.60
CA ILE A 165 -7.69 -8.19 3.54
C ILE A 165 -7.95 -9.44 2.69
N ASP A 166 -8.08 -9.26 1.38
CA ASP A 166 -8.61 -10.28 0.47
C ASP A 166 -7.52 -11.22 -0.05
N CYS A 167 -6.31 -10.72 -0.23
CA CYS A 167 -5.23 -11.50 -0.81
C CYS A 167 -3.84 -11.03 -0.36
N ILE A 168 -2.83 -11.78 -0.80
CA ILE A 168 -1.43 -11.43 -0.62
C ILE A 168 -0.86 -11.03 -1.98
N ALA A 169 -0.13 -9.93 -2.06
CA ALA A 169 0.58 -9.49 -3.25
C ALA A 169 2.04 -9.17 -2.94
N THR A 170 2.96 -9.40 -3.88
CA THR A 170 4.39 -9.34 -3.55
C THR A 170 4.97 -7.94 -3.44
N ASP A 171 4.38 -6.96 -4.13
CA ASP A 171 5.00 -5.65 -4.39
C ASP A 171 6.47 -5.79 -4.85
N HIS A 172 6.67 -6.49 -5.97
CA HIS A 172 8.02 -6.77 -6.46
C HIS A 172 8.67 -5.51 -7.05
N ALA A 173 9.55 -4.86 -6.27
CA ALA A 173 10.24 -3.63 -6.64
C ALA A 173 11.77 -3.82 -6.70
N PRO A 174 12.34 -4.33 -7.81
CA PRO A 174 13.78 -4.56 -7.95
C PRO A 174 14.58 -3.26 -8.15
N HIS A 175 15.68 -3.12 -7.42
CA HIS A 175 16.67 -2.05 -7.58
C HIS A 175 18.08 -2.59 -7.76
N ALA A 176 18.96 -1.78 -8.34
CA ALA A 176 20.35 -2.16 -8.50
C ALA A 176 21.05 -2.26 -7.13
N ARG A 177 22.06 -3.13 -7.02
CA ARG A 177 22.79 -3.34 -5.76
C ARG A 177 23.41 -2.04 -5.25
N ASP A 178 23.98 -1.24 -6.14
CA ASP A 178 24.66 0.02 -5.79
C ASP A 178 23.67 1.10 -5.31
N GLU A 179 22.42 1.08 -5.80
CA GLU A 179 21.35 1.97 -5.34
C GLU A 179 20.91 1.62 -3.92
N LYS A 180 20.78 0.33 -3.62
CA LYS A 180 20.40 -0.17 -2.29
C LYS A 180 21.56 -0.23 -1.28
N ALA A 181 22.80 0.04 -1.71
CA ALA A 181 23.96 0.15 -0.83
C ALA A 181 24.05 1.52 -0.13
N GLN A 182 23.23 2.49 -0.54
CA GLN A 182 23.16 3.82 0.07
C GLN A 182 22.43 3.78 1.43
N PRO A 183 22.62 4.81 2.29
CA PRO A 183 21.79 5.00 3.49
C PRO A 183 20.30 5.11 3.14
N MET A 184 19.42 4.73 4.07
CA MET A 184 17.97 4.75 3.91
C MET A 184 17.47 6.10 3.42
N GLU A 185 18.05 7.21 3.85
CA GLU A 185 17.64 8.57 3.47
C GLU A 185 17.82 8.85 1.98
N LYS A 186 18.71 8.12 1.29
CA LYS A 186 19.06 8.34 -0.12
C LYS A 186 18.66 7.20 -1.05
N ALA A 187 18.64 5.98 -0.55
CA ALA A 187 18.31 4.80 -1.34
C ALA A 187 16.83 4.82 -1.79
N PRO A 188 16.50 4.20 -2.94
CA PRO A 188 15.12 4.04 -3.36
C PRO A 188 14.34 3.08 -2.44
N PHE A 189 13.04 3.28 -2.36
CA PHE A 189 12.09 2.35 -1.76
C PHE A 189 11.91 1.12 -2.65
N GLY A 190 11.89 -0.07 -2.05
CA GLY A 190 11.54 -1.31 -2.76
C GLY A 190 12.34 -2.51 -2.28
N MET A 191 11.73 -3.70 -2.39
CA MET A 191 12.33 -4.97 -2.02
C MET A 191 12.14 -6.03 -3.11
N LEU A 192 13.15 -6.88 -3.26
CA LEU A 192 13.17 -7.94 -4.26
C LEU A 192 12.57 -9.24 -3.70
N VAL A 193 11.29 -9.50 -3.99
CA VAL A 193 10.57 -10.68 -3.43
C VAL A 193 10.65 -11.93 -4.33
N VAL A 194 10.51 -11.80 -5.66
CA VAL A 194 10.30 -12.96 -6.56
C VAL A 194 11.56 -13.84 -6.78
N LYS A 195 12.77 -13.38 -6.43
CA LYS A 195 14.00 -14.20 -6.51
C LYS A 195 14.48 -14.77 -5.17
N GLN A 196 13.90 -14.36 -4.04
CA GLN A 196 14.21 -14.96 -2.74
C GLN A 196 13.21 -16.07 -2.45
N HIS A 197 13.60 -17.28 -2.84
CA HIS A 197 13.08 -18.57 -2.38
C HIS A 197 11.84 -19.13 -3.10
N SER A 198 12.13 -20.15 -3.91
CA SER A 198 11.25 -21.23 -4.37
C SER A 198 10.57 -22.04 -3.25
N HIS A 199 10.51 -21.52 -2.00
CA HIS A 199 10.05 -22.24 -0.81
C HIS A 199 8.85 -21.58 -0.11
N TYR A 200 8.47 -20.35 -0.49
CA TYR A 200 7.23 -19.71 -0.02
C TYR A 200 6.29 -19.47 -1.20
N TYR A 201 5.63 -20.55 -1.64
CA TYR A 201 4.51 -20.44 -2.58
C TYR A 201 3.30 -19.90 -1.81
N ILE A 202 3.06 -18.60 -1.93
CA ILE A 202 1.75 -18.02 -1.62
C ILE A 202 0.99 -17.99 -2.95
N ARG A 203 0.02 -18.91 -3.07
CA ARG A 203 -0.84 -19.03 -4.25
C ARG A 203 -1.98 -18.03 -4.10
N ILE A 204 -1.92 -16.96 -4.87
CA ILE A 204 -2.99 -15.97 -5.05
C ILE A 204 -4.08 -16.66 -5.88
N LEU A 205 -5.32 -16.71 -5.37
CA LEU A 205 -6.50 -17.13 -6.13
C LEU A 205 -7.08 -15.95 -6.90
#